data_AF-A0A314YCH8-F1
#
_entry.id   AF-A0A314YCH8-F1
#
_cell.length_a   1.000
_cell.length_b   1.000
_cell.length_c   1.000
_cell.angle_alpha   90.00
_cell.angle_beta   90.00
_cell.angle_gamma   90.00
#
_symmetry.space_group_name_H-M   'P 1'
#
loop_
_entity.id
_entity.type
_entity.pdbx_description
1 polymer ?
#
loop_
_entity_poly.entity_id
_entity_poly.type
_entity_poly.pdbx_seq_one_letter_code
_entity_poly.pdbx_strand_id
1 'polypeptide(L)'
;MLSGKRNSASALQILSLLLLFLHCQASSHNYHFVVKEATYTRLCSTKEILTVNGKFPGPVLQAHKGDTIYVNVHNNGRYNITIHWHGVKQPRYPWSDGPEYITQCPIQPGHKFKQKIIFSEEEGTIWWHAHSDWSRATVYGAIIVYPKRGASYPFPQPNEEVPIILGNSSS
;
A
#
# COMPACT_ATOMS: atom_id res chain seq x y z
N MET A 1 -54.96 -8.99 -41.48
CA MET A 1 -54.97 -8.43 -40.11
C MET A 1 -54.09 -9.30 -39.23
N LEU A 2 -52.93 -8.82 -38.79
CA LEU A 2 -52.30 -9.20 -37.52
C LEU A 2 -51.38 -8.05 -37.13
N SER A 3 -51.69 -7.50 -35.96
CA SER A 3 -51.23 -6.22 -35.41
C SER A 3 -49.81 -6.32 -34.87
N GLY A 4 -48.91 -5.44 -35.34
CA GLY A 4 -47.58 -5.27 -34.77
C GLY A 4 -47.66 -4.62 -33.38
N LYS A 5 -47.29 -5.35 -32.32
CA LYS A 5 -47.12 -4.80 -30.98
C LYS A 5 -45.82 -4.00 -30.92
N ARG A 6 -45.92 -2.68 -30.77
CA ARG A 6 -44.79 -1.81 -30.41
C ARG A 6 -44.46 -2.01 -28.93
N ASN A 7 -43.30 -2.58 -28.64
CA ASN A 7 -42.75 -2.64 -27.28
C ASN A 7 -42.24 -1.24 -26.89
N SER A 8 -43.07 -0.44 -26.21
CA SER A 8 -42.62 0.79 -25.58
C SER A 8 -42.02 0.46 -24.22
N ALA A 9 -40.68 0.33 -24.16
CA ALA A 9 -39.99 0.35 -22.88
C ALA A 9 -40.30 1.68 -22.19
N SER A 10 -40.84 1.63 -20.97
CA SER A 10 -41.19 2.84 -20.21
C SER A 10 -39.91 3.63 -19.90
N ALA A 11 -39.97 4.96 -20.01
CA ALA A 11 -38.85 5.85 -19.64
C ALA A 11 -38.33 5.58 -18.22
N LEU A 12 -39.20 5.06 -17.35
CA LEU A 12 -38.88 4.64 -15.99
C LEU A 12 -37.94 3.44 -15.94
N GLN A 13 -38.09 2.49 -16.87
CA GLN A 13 -37.20 1.32 -16.99
C GLN A 13 -35.82 1.72 -17.52
N ILE A 14 -35.77 2.69 -18.44
CA ILE A 14 -34.52 3.24 -18.98
C ILE A 14 -33.77 4.00 -17.86
N LEU A 15 -34.49 4.80 -17.06
CA LEU A 15 -33.91 5.54 -15.93
C LEU A 15 -33.41 4.62 -14.81
N SER A 16 -34.14 3.54 -14.49
CA SER A 16 -33.68 2.54 -13.52
C SER A 16 -32.43 1.79 -13.98
N LEU A 17 -32.27 1.57 -15.28
CA LEU A 17 -31.09 0.94 -15.85
C LEU A 17 -29.87 1.88 -15.84
N LEU A 18 -30.09 3.19 -16.06
CA LEU A 18 -29.06 4.23 -15.95
C LEU A 18 -28.54 4.42 -14.51
N LEU A 19 -29.41 4.27 -13.50
CA LEU A 19 -29.03 4.35 -12.08
C LEU A 19 -28.24 3.13 -11.58
N LEU A 20 -28.37 1.96 -12.24
CA LEU A 20 -27.55 0.77 -11.96
C LEU A 20 -26.09 0.93 -12.42
N PHE A 21 -25.79 1.92 -13.26
CA PHE A 21 -24.44 2.26 -13.70
C PHE A 21 -23.80 3.42 -12.91
N LEU A 22 -24.28 3.70 -11.69
CA LEU A 22 -23.48 4.42 -10.69
C LEU A 22 -22.28 3.54 -10.30
N HIS A 23 -21.28 3.57 -11.18
CA HIS A 23 -19.99 2.97 -10.95
C HIS A 23 -19.39 3.63 -9.72
N CYS A 24 -19.32 2.88 -8.62
CA CYS A 24 -18.43 3.21 -7.53
C CYS A 24 -17.01 3.17 -8.09
N GLN A 25 -16.46 4.33 -8.44
CA GLN A 25 -15.05 4.49 -8.72
C GLN A 25 -14.33 4.28 -7.39
N ALA A 26 -13.97 3.04 -7.09
CA ALA A 26 -13.08 2.75 -5.98
C ALA A 26 -11.73 3.40 -6.32
N SER A 27 -11.41 4.49 -5.63
CA SER A 27 -10.13 5.19 -5.78
C SER A 27 -8.99 4.26 -5.36
N SER A 28 -8.41 3.53 -6.31
CA SER A 28 -7.24 2.69 -6.05
C SER A 28 -5.99 3.56 -5.97
N HIS A 29 -5.40 3.67 -4.79
CA HIS A 29 -4.09 4.33 -4.63
C HIS A 29 -3.00 3.35 -5.08
N ASN A 30 -2.21 3.72 -6.08
CA ASN A 30 -1.11 2.89 -6.59
C ASN A 30 0.22 3.53 -6.21
N TYR A 31 1.06 2.76 -5.52
CA TYR A 31 2.43 3.14 -5.18
C TYR A 31 3.43 2.29 -5.95
N HIS A 32 4.59 2.88 -6.22
CA HIS A 32 5.72 2.21 -6.86
C HIS A 32 6.90 2.19 -5.91
N PHE A 33 7.33 0.99 -5.53
CA PHE A 33 8.49 0.76 -4.69
C PHE A 33 9.59 0.20 -5.57
N VAL A 34 10.60 1.01 -5.88
CA VAL A 34 11.83 0.53 -6.51
C VAL A 34 12.83 0.26 -5.40
N VAL A 35 12.99 -1.01 -5.06
CA VAL A 35 14.00 -1.46 -4.11
C VAL A 35 15.34 -1.39 -4.84
N LYS A 36 16.29 -0.60 -4.32
CA LYS A 36 17.60 -0.41 -4.94
C LYS A 36 18.64 0.01 -3.92
N GLU A 37 19.89 -0.18 -4.27
CA GLU A 37 21.02 0.35 -3.55
C GLU A 37 21.07 1.88 -3.61
N ALA A 38 21.47 2.50 -2.50
CA ALA A 38 21.78 3.91 -2.42
C ALA A 38 22.96 4.12 -1.47
N THR A 39 23.84 5.07 -1.81
CA THR A 39 24.93 5.49 -0.94
C THR A 39 24.37 6.28 0.24
N TYR A 40 24.74 5.88 1.46
CA TYR A 40 24.33 6.55 2.69
C TYR A 40 25.54 6.74 3.60
N THR A 41 25.71 7.97 4.11
CA THR A 41 26.79 8.34 5.02
C THR A 41 26.20 8.67 6.38
N ARG A 42 26.68 7.98 7.43
CA ARG A 42 26.32 8.26 8.82
C ARG A 42 27.49 7.93 9.73
N LEU A 43 27.71 8.74 10.77
CA LEU A 43 28.85 8.62 11.68
C LEU A 43 30.20 8.56 10.93
N CYS A 44 30.36 9.39 9.89
CA CYS A 44 31.53 9.44 9.01
C CYS A 44 31.85 8.13 8.23
N SER A 45 30.97 7.13 8.28
CA SER A 45 31.07 5.89 7.50
C SER A 45 30.10 5.94 6.33
N THR A 46 30.58 5.61 5.13
CA THR A 46 29.78 5.56 3.90
C THR A 46 29.58 4.11 3.49
N LYS A 47 28.32 3.72 3.31
CA LYS A 47 27.94 2.37 2.89
C LYS A 47 26.92 2.43 1.76
N GLU A 48 26.91 1.39 0.94
CA GLU A 48 25.82 1.12 0.01
C GLU A 48 24.75 0.35 0.80
N ILE A 49 23.54 0.91 0.91
CA ILE A 49 22.42 0.30 1.63
C ILE A 49 21.24 0.06 0.70
N LEU A 50 20.44 -0.95 1.01
CA LEU A 50 19.19 -1.20 0.29
C LEU A 50 18.12 -0.21 0.75
N THR A 51 17.43 0.42 -0.19
CA THR A 51 16.43 1.47 0.06
C THR A 51 15.20 1.26 -0.80
N VAL A 52 14.12 1.99 -0.51
CA VAL A 52 12.98 2.15 -1.42
C VAL A 52 13.07 3.52 -2.06
N ASN A 53 13.08 3.55 -3.39
CA ASN A 53 13.15 4.78 -4.20
C ASN A 53 14.37 5.65 -3.88
N GLY A 54 15.47 5.06 -3.38
CA GLY A 54 16.67 5.80 -2.98
C GLY A 54 16.53 6.55 -1.65
N LYS A 55 15.46 6.31 -0.88
CA LYS A 55 15.16 7.00 0.38
C LYS A 55 15.39 6.11 1.59
N PHE A 56 15.99 6.68 2.63
CA PHE A 56 16.16 6.06 3.94
C PHE A 56 15.85 7.09 5.06
N PRO A 57 14.83 6.86 5.91
CA PRO A 57 13.77 5.84 5.76
C PRO A 57 13.03 5.96 4.43
N GLY A 58 12.33 4.89 4.04
CA GLY A 58 11.54 4.86 2.82
C GLY A 58 10.34 5.80 2.84
N PRO A 59 9.60 5.91 1.72
CA PRO A 59 8.44 6.79 1.62
C PRO A 59 7.33 6.44 2.61
N VAL A 60 6.64 7.47 3.10
CA VAL A 60 5.42 7.34 3.89
C VAL A 60 4.27 6.94 2.97
N LEU A 61 3.54 5.90 3.33
CA LEU A 61 2.28 5.54 2.68
C LEU A 61 1.11 6.20 3.41
N GLN A 62 0.10 6.61 2.66
CA GLN A 62 -1.09 7.26 3.20
C GLN A 62 -2.33 6.53 2.69
N ALA A 63 -3.23 6.21 3.60
CA ALA A 63 -4.50 5.57 3.29
C ALA A 63 -5.58 6.10 4.23
N HIS A 64 -6.85 5.91 3.90
CA HIS A 64 -7.94 6.06 4.86
C HIS A 64 -8.42 4.68 5.31
N LYS A 65 -8.99 4.59 6.51
CA LYS A 65 -9.68 3.38 6.96
C LYS A 65 -10.72 2.92 5.92
N GLY A 66 -10.64 1.66 5.53
CA GLY A 66 -11.47 1.05 4.48
C GLY A 66 -10.85 1.10 3.08
N ASP A 67 -9.73 1.81 2.88
CA ASP A 67 -9.06 1.84 1.58
C ASP A 67 -8.41 0.49 1.22
N THR A 68 -8.30 0.24 -0.07
CA THR A 68 -7.38 -0.76 -0.62
C THR A 68 -6.35 -0.03 -1.48
N ILE A 69 -5.08 -0.20 -1.16
CA ILE A 69 -3.98 0.35 -1.96
C ILE A 69 -3.20 -0.80 -2.61
N TYR A 70 -2.51 -0.49 -3.70
CA TYR A 70 -1.65 -1.43 -4.39
C TYR A 70 -0.22 -0.89 -4.42
N VAL A 71 0.73 -1.74 -4.06
CA VAL A 71 2.16 -1.40 -4.13
C VAL A 71 2.83 -2.32 -5.13
N ASN A 72 3.34 -1.75 -6.22
CA ASN A 72 4.15 -2.48 -7.18
C ASN A 72 5.61 -2.43 -6.72
N VAL A 73 6.08 -3.52 -6.12
CA VAL A 73 7.46 -3.67 -5.64
C VAL A 73 8.30 -4.20 -6.79
N HIS A 74 9.26 -3.40 -7.24
CA HIS A 74 10.27 -3.75 -8.22
C HIS A 74 11.61 -3.92 -7.51
N ASN A 75 12.14 -5.13 -7.52
CA ASN A 75 13.45 -5.40 -6.95
C ASN A 75 14.54 -5.09 -7.96
N ASN A 76 15.11 -3.89 -7.90
CA ASN A 76 16.33 -3.51 -8.63
C ASN A 76 17.60 -3.71 -7.79
N GLY A 77 17.49 -4.30 -6.60
CA GLY A 77 18.61 -4.60 -5.73
C GLY A 77 19.30 -5.92 -6.07
N ARG A 78 20.43 -6.17 -5.40
CA ARG A 78 21.25 -7.38 -5.58
C ARG A 78 20.72 -8.61 -4.85
N TYR A 79 19.83 -8.43 -3.87
CA TYR A 79 19.36 -9.50 -2.99
C TYR A 79 17.88 -9.78 -3.17
N ASN A 80 17.47 -11.01 -2.86
CA ASN A 80 16.07 -11.37 -2.68
C ASN A 80 15.40 -10.47 -1.64
N ILE A 81 14.13 -10.11 -1.86
CA ILE A 81 13.40 -9.22 -0.95
C ILE A 81 11.92 -9.60 -0.86
N THR A 82 11.34 -9.43 0.31
CA THR A 82 9.89 -9.33 0.50
C THR A 82 9.55 -8.08 1.31
N ILE A 83 8.34 -7.55 1.15
CA ILE A 83 7.84 -6.39 1.91
C ILE A 83 6.59 -6.81 2.69
N HIS A 84 6.56 -6.46 3.97
CA HIS A 84 5.45 -6.69 4.90
C HIS A 84 4.83 -5.37 5.37
N TRP A 85 3.51 -5.42 5.57
CA TRP A 85 2.67 -4.29 5.98
C TRP A 85 2.30 -4.44 7.45
N HIS A 86 3.26 -4.16 8.32
CA HIS A 86 3.14 -4.41 9.76
C HIS A 86 1.92 -3.70 10.34
N GLY A 87 1.05 -4.49 11.00
CA GLY A 87 -0.19 -4.01 11.61
C GLY A 87 -1.41 -4.04 10.70
N VAL A 88 -1.26 -4.30 9.39
CA VAL A 88 -2.39 -4.52 8.48
C VAL A 88 -2.89 -5.96 8.62
N LYS A 89 -4.17 -6.16 8.92
CA LYS A 89 -4.76 -7.49 9.13
C LYS A 89 -4.81 -8.38 7.89
N GLN A 90 -4.84 -7.79 6.70
CA GLN A 90 -4.97 -8.50 5.41
C GLN A 90 -6.07 -9.59 5.42
N PRO A 91 -7.33 -9.24 5.74
CA PRO A 91 -8.38 -10.22 6.00
C PRO A 91 -8.62 -11.14 4.80
N ARG A 92 -8.37 -12.45 5.03
CA ARG A 92 -8.49 -13.52 4.02
C ARG A 92 -7.58 -13.31 2.80
N TYR A 93 -6.51 -12.54 2.93
CA TYR A 93 -5.60 -12.22 1.83
C TYR A 93 -4.13 -12.33 2.23
N PRO A 94 -3.65 -13.52 2.63
CA PRO A 94 -2.27 -13.70 3.10
C PRO A 94 -1.22 -13.50 1.99
N TRP A 95 -1.61 -13.59 0.71
CA TRP A 95 -0.72 -13.55 -0.45
C TRP A 95 0.07 -12.25 -0.61
N SER A 96 -0.32 -11.17 0.08
CA SER A 96 0.41 -9.90 0.11
C SER A 96 0.86 -9.53 1.51
N ASP A 97 0.93 -10.50 2.43
CA ASP A 97 1.39 -10.25 3.80
C ASP A 97 2.90 -10.05 3.85
N GLY A 98 3.70 -10.87 3.15
CA GLY A 98 5.12 -10.61 2.94
C GLY A 98 6.16 -11.46 3.68
N PRO A 99 5.89 -12.15 4.81
CA PRO A 99 6.92 -12.95 5.46
C PRO A 99 7.48 -14.04 4.54
N GLU A 100 8.80 -13.98 4.28
CA GLU A 100 9.50 -14.83 3.33
C GLU A 100 9.37 -16.31 3.73
N TYR A 101 9.05 -17.17 2.75
CA TYR A 101 8.79 -18.61 2.91
C TYR A 101 7.61 -19.00 3.81
N ILE A 102 6.86 -18.04 4.34
CA ILE A 102 5.60 -18.30 5.04
C ILE A 102 4.42 -18.05 4.11
N THR A 103 4.35 -16.86 3.51
CA THR A 103 3.23 -16.47 2.64
C THR A 103 3.62 -16.32 1.17
N GLN A 104 4.91 -16.16 0.89
CA GLN A 104 5.43 -16.01 -0.47
C GLN A 104 6.92 -16.41 -0.56
N CYS A 105 7.34 -16.82 -1.75
CA CYS A 105 8.75 -16.80 -2.13
C CYS A 105 9.23 -15.34 -2.31
N PRO A 106 10.54 -15.07 -2.18
CA PRO A 106 11.08 -13.74 -2.36
C PRO A 106 10.93 -13.21 -3.80
N ILE A 107 10.85 -11.89 -3.93
CA ILE A 107 10.97 -11.19 -5.20
C ILE A 107 12.45 -11.19 -5.56
N GLN A 108 12.83 -11.96 -6.59
CA GLN A 108 14.21 -12.03 -7.05
C GLN A 108 14.68 -10.70 -7.69
N PRO A 109 15.99 -10.42 -7.71
CA PRO A 109 16.56 -9.31 -8.46
C PRO A 109 16.03 -9.23 -9.90
N GLY A 110 15.62 -8.05 -10.34
CA GLY A 110 15.00 -7.78 -11.64
C GLY A 110 13.49 -8.09 -11.73
N HIS A 111 12.90 -8.72 -10.72
CA HIS A 111 11.48 -9.10 -10.73
C HIS A 111 10.57 -8.10 -10.00
N LYS A 112 9.27 -8.21 -10.28
CA LYS A 112 8.23 -7.35 -9.73
C LYS A 112 7.14 -8.18 -9.07
N PHE A 113 6.56 -7.65 -8.00
CA PHE A 113 5.37 -8.20 -7.39
C PHE A 113 4.41 -7.08 -6.98
N LYS A 114 3.16 -7.18 -7.43
CA LYS A 114 2.10 -6.24 -7.07
C LYS A 114 1.39 -6.74 -5.83
N GLN A 115 1.63 -6.08 -4.70
CA GLN A 115 0.98 -6.38 -3.44
C GLN A 115 -0.30 -5.58 -3.29
N LYS A 116 -1.36 -6.23 -2.81
CA LYS A 116 -2.65 -5.61 -2.46
C LYS A 116 -2.72 -5.48 -0.94
N ILE A 117 -3.04 -4.30 -0.46
CA ILE A 117 -3.10 -3.98 0.98
C ILE A 117 -4.52 -3.54 1.30
N ILE A 118 -5.17 -4.27 2.21
CA ILE A 118 -6.56 -4.04 2.60
C ILE A 118 -6.59 -3.45 4.01
N PHE A 119 -6.86 -2.14 4.13
CA PHE A 119 -7.04 -1.47 5.42
C PHE A 119 -8.49 -1.63 5.88
N SER A 120 -8.74 -2.66 6.68
CA SER A 120 -10.07 -3.00 7.18
C SER A 120 -10.50 -2.16 8.37
N GLU A 121 -9.76 -2.23 9.46
CA GLU A 121 -10.14 -1.67 10.76
C GLU A 121 -9.09 -0.67 11.28
N GLU A 122 -7.90 -0.70 10.69
CA GLU A 122 -6.76 0.13 11.03
C GLU A 122 -7.09 1.61 10.88
N GLU A 123 -6.69 2.40 11.87
CA GLU A 123 -6.76 3.86 11.90
C GLU A 123 -5.63 4.32 12.84
N GLY A 124 -4.81 5.27 12.41
CA GLY A 124 -3.61 5.72 13.12
C GLY A 124 -2.31 5.39 12.39
N THR A 125 -1.23 5.21 13.15
CA THR A 125 0.12 4.99 12.59
C THR A 125 0.50 3.52 12.68
N ILE A 126 0.85 2.94 11.54
CA ILE A 126 1.52 1.65 11.43
C ILE A 126 2.74 1.80 10.50
N TRP A 127 3.35 0.72 10.05
CA TRP A 127 4.59 0.81 9.26
C TRP A 127 4.73 -0.36 8.29
N TRP A 128 5.61 -0.21 7.32
CA TRP A 128 6.02 -1.28 6.42
C TRP A 128 7.51 -1.53 6.56
N HIS A 129 7.93 -2.76 6.33
CA HIS A 129 9.34 -3.14 6.35
C HIS A 129 9.60 -4.34 5.47
N ALA A 130 10.86 -4.53 5.06
CA ALA A 130 11.26 -5.79 4.45
C ALA A 130 11.08 -6.96 5.42
N HIS A 131 10.68 -8.13 4.94
CA HIS A 131 10.48 -9.32 5.78
C HIS A 131 11.26 -10.54 5.27
N SER A 132 12.46 -10.27 4.78
CA SER A 132 13.49 -11.21 4.37
C SER A 132 14.81 -10.84 5.07
N ASP A 133 15.45 -11.83 5.70
CA ASP A 133 16.68 -11.68 6.49
C ASP A 133 16.68 -10.42 7.40
N TRP A 134 17.75 -9.64 7.32
CA TRP A 134 17.97 -8.41 8.08
C TRP A 134 17.68 -7.15 7.26
N SER A 135 17.08 -7.27 6.07
CA SER A 135 16.89 -6.15 5.14
C SER A 135 16.02 -5.02 5.73
N ARG A 136 15.20 -5.30 6.75
CA ARG A 136 14.45 -4.29 7.53
C ARG A 136 15.34 -3.30 8.30
N ALA A 137 16.65 -3.52 8.37
CA ALA A 137 17.58 -2.56 8.93
C ALA A 137 17.63 -1.24 8.13
N THR A 138 17.30 -1.29 6.83
CA THR A 138 17.31 -0.12 5.94
C THR A 138 16.09 0.00 5.05
N VAL A 139 15.32 -1.07 4.88
CA VAL A 139 14.10 -1.09 4.08
C VAL A 139 12.87 -1.06 5.00
N TYR A 140 12.43 0.14 5.35
CA TYR A 140 11.22 0.40 6.15
C TYR A 140 10.69 1.82 5.94
N GLY A 141 9.44 2.05 6.32
CA GLY A 141 8.82 3.38 6.32
C GLY A 141 7.46 3.38 7.03
N ALA A 142 6.91 4.56 7.29
CA ALA A 142 5.63 4.69 7.97
C ALA A 142 4.44 4.47 7.04
N ILE A 143 3.31 4.06 7.62
CA ILE A 143 1.99 4.09 7.00
C ILE A 143 1.09 4.91 7.92
N ILE A 144 0.48 5.96 7.38
CA ILE A 144 -0.54 6.75 8.08
C ILE A 144 -1.90 6.36 7.55
N VAL A 145 -2.75 5.82 8.42
CA VAL A 145 -4.13 5.44 8.11
C VAL A 145 -5.07 6.45 8.73
N TYR A 146 -5.51 7.40 7.93
CA TYR A 146 -6.46 8.45 8.32
C TYR A 146 -7.83 7.88 8.65
N PRO A 147 -8.67 8.62 9.41
CA PRO A 147 -10.07 8.26 9.62
C PRO A 147 -10.77 7.99 8.30
N LYS A 148 -11.80 7.16 8.33
CA LYS A 148 -12.63 6.90 7.14
C LYS A 148 -13.10 8.23 6.54
N ARG A 149 -13.14 8.36 5.21
CA ARG A 149 -13.64 9.59 4.54
C ARG A 149 -15.01 9.99 5.11
N GLY A 150 -15.12 11.23 5.56
CA GLY A 150 -16.32 11.77 6.22
C GLY A 150 -16.37 11.59 7.74
N ALA A 151 -15.41 10.91 8.35
CA ALA A 151 -15.19 10.86 9.79
C ALA A 151 -14.08 11.84 10.20
N SER A 152 -14.05 12.21 11.48
CA SER A 152 -13.00 13.00 12.10
C SER A 152 -12.25 12.19 13.15
N TYR A 153 -11.06 12.65 13.52
CA TYR A 153 -10.39 12.15 14.72
C TYR A 153 -11.28 12.32 15.97
N PRO A 154 -11.08 11.49 17.02
CA PRO A 154 -11.74 11.68 18.31
C PRO A 154 -11.17 12.85 19.13
N PHE A 155 -10.29 13.65 18.52
CA PHE A 155 -9.64 14.84 19.06
C PHE A 155 -9.62 15.94 17.99
N PRO A 156 -9.41 17.23 18.36
CA PRO A 156 -9.32 18.32 17.40
C PRO A 156 -8.29 18.04 16.31
N GLN A 157 -8.60 18.36 15.06
CA GLN A 157 -7.70 18.15 13.93
C GLN A 157 -6.35 18.83 14.20
N PRO A 158 -5.23 18.08 14.17
CA PRO A 158 -3.91 18.65 14.35
C PRO A 158 -3.59 19.67 13.26
N ASN A 159 -2.84 20.72 13.62
CA ASN A 159 -2.32 21.67 12.64
C ASN A 159 -1.31 21.00 11.70
N GLU A 160 -0.49 20.09 12.23
CA GLU A 160 0.52 19.33 11.49
C GLU A 160 0.66 17.92 12.06
N GLU A 161 1.09 16.98 11.20
CA GLU A 161 1.38 15.60 11.56
C GLU A 161 2.77 15.23 11.00
N VAL A 162 3.68 14.79 11.88
CA VAL A 162 5.07 14.47 11.50
C VAL A 162 5.41 13.04 11.94
N PRO A 163 5.71 12.12 11.01
CA PRO A 163 6.17 10.78 11.36
C PRO A 163 7.58 10.82 11.99
N ILE A 164 7.70 10.30 13.22
CA ILE A 164 9.00 10.10 13.89
C ILE A 164 9.32 8.61 13.89
N ILE A 165 10.33 8.21 13.11
CA ILE A 165 10.74 6.80 13.00
C ILE A 165 12.03 6.59 13.79
N LEU A 166 11.97 5.72 14.79
CA LEU A 166 13.12 5.33 15.59
C LEU A 166 13.77 4.09 14.98
N GLY A 167 15.05 4.19 14.65
CA GLY A 167 15.83 3.11 14.06
C GLY A 167 17.30 3.20 14.48
N ASN A 168 18.01 2.08 14.37
CA ASN A 168 19.43 2.03 14.64
C ASN A 168 20.25 2.09 13.34
N SER A 169 21.47 2.58 13.44
CA SER A 169 22.50 2.45 12.43
C SER A 169 23.73 1.86 13.10
N SER A 170 23.90 0.54 13.02
CA SER A 170 25.15 -0.08 13.44
C SER A 170 26.25 0.27 12.44
N SER A 171 27.40 0.65 12.99
CA SER A 171 28.67 0.95 12.32
C SER A 171 29.14 -0.17 11.41
#